data_AF-A0A958VQR6-F1
#
_entry.id   AF-A0A958VQR6-F1
#
_cell.length_a   1.000
_cell.length_b   1.000
_cell.length_c   1.000
_cell.angle_alpha   90.00
_cell.angle_beta   90.00
_cell.angle_gamma   90.00
#
_symmetry.space_group_name_H-M   'P 1'
#
loop_
_entity.id
_entity.type
_entity.pdbx_description
1 polymer ?
#
loop_
_entity_poly.entity_id
_entity_poly.type
_entity_poly.pdbx_seq_one_letter_code
_entity_poly.pdbx_strand_id
1 'polypeptide(L)'
;SKDGFDAKWKVLDINRPFPQHYLNNIPDLKEYAFGVDFMIPVDEYQKSERSAKYGFLVIGLTFLIFFLIQTLSKINIHPFQYLMIGLALTMFYTLLISISEHSNFLKAYLIAGISVIALISLYSKTILKNIKFPIFIGLSLTALYTFIFVIIQLENYALLVGSIGLFVILATVMFVSKKIDWNNG
;
A
#
# COMPACT_ATOMS: atom_id res chain seq x y z
N SER A 1 15.57 12.88 19.97
CA SER A 1 14.92 13.44 21.17
C SER A 1 13.46 13.72 20.84
N LYS A 2 12.54 13.68 21.81
CA LYS A 2 11.11 14.01 21.59
C LYS A 2 10.88 15.49 21.19
N ASP A 3 11.90 16.34 21.32
CA ASP A 3 11.88 17.76 20.94
C ASP A 3 12.72 18.11 19.69
N GLY A 4 12.98 17.14 18.80
CA GLY A 4 13.71 17.40 17.55
C GLY A 4 15.21 17.70 17.75
N PHE A 5 15.79 18.50 16.84
CA PHE A 5 17.19 18.97 16.85
C PHE A 5 17.23 20.47 16.53
N ASP A 6 18.04 21.23 17.29
CA ASP A 6 18.27 22.67 17.07
C ASP A 6 19.55 22.85 16.24
N ALA A 7 19.41 23.29 14.99
CA ALA A 7 20.51 23.57 14.09
C ALA A 7 20.73 25.09 13.98
N LYS A 8 21.81 25.61 14.57
CA LYS A 8 22.17 27.03 14.47
C LYS A 8 23.30 27.24 13.48
N TRP A 9 23.02 27.99 12.42
CA TRP A 9 23.99 28.35 11.40
C TRP A 9 24.43 29.79 11.61
N LYS A 10 25.74 30.01 11.71
CA LYS A 10 26.34 31.34 11.73
C LYS A 10 27.12 31.56 10.45
N VAL A 11 26.52 32.29 9.50
CA VAL A 11 27.18 32.70 8.26
C VAL A 11 27.79 34.08 8.48
N LEU A 12 29.11 34.13 8.53
CA LEU A 12 29.87 35.37 8.66
C LEU A 12 29.72 36.23 7.40
N ASP A 13 29.79 37.54 7.59
CA ASP A 13 29.60 38.54 6.53
C ASP A 13 30.57 38.38 5.35
N ILE A 14 31.79 37.88 5.62
CA ILE A 14 32.86 37.62 4.65
C ILE A 14 32.54 36.41 3.76
N ASN A 15 31.70 35.49 4.22
CA ASN A 15 31.38 34.24 3.54
C ASN A 15 30.12 34.34 2.66
N ARG A 16 29.51 35.53 2.56
CA ARG A 16 28.30 35.74 1.75
C ARG A 16 28.69 36.17 0.34
N PRO A 17 28.29 35.42 -0.71
CA PRO A 17 28.63 35.75 -2.10
C PRO A 17 27.73 36.87 -2.68
N PHE A 18 27.30 37.83 -1.86
CA PHE A 18 26.43 38.95 -2.28
C PHE A 18 26.74 40.25 -1.51
N PRO A 19 26.51 41.43 -2.12
CA PRO A 19 26.72 42.72 -1.47
C PRO A 19 25.85 42.92 -0.22
N GLN A 20 26.40 43.53 0.84
CA GLN A 20 25.66 43.76 2.09
C GLN A 20 24.85 45.06 2.11
N HIS A 21 25.10 45.95 1.15
CA HIS A 21 24.44 47.24 1.03
C HIS A 21 23.79 47.38 -0.33
N TYR A 22 22.51 47.74 -0.33
CA TYR A 22 21.72 48.02 -1.53
C TYR A 22 21.09 49.40 -1.39
N LEU A 23 21.28 50.27 -2.39
CA LEU A 23 20.78 51.64 -2.37
C LEU A 23 19.34 51.78 -2.87
N ASN A 24 18.90 50.88 -3.77
CA ASN A 24 17.62 51.04 -4.48
C ASN A 24 16.65 49.86 -4.30
N ASN A 25 17.12 48.62 -4.51
CA ASN A 25 16.25 47.45 -4.43
C ASN A 25 17.04 46.23 -3.92
N ILE A 26 16.39 45.40 -3.09
CA ILE A 26 16.97 44.19 -2.54
C ILE A 26 16.83 43.08 -3.60
N PRO A 27 17.92 42.45 -4.07
CA PRO A 27 17.83 41.36 -5.04
C PRO A 27 17.21 40.10 -4.41
N ASP A 28 16.75 39.17 -5.25
CA ASP A 28 16.29 37.88 -4.75
C ASP A 28 17.48 37.07 -4.20
N LEU A 29 17.51 36.90 -2.88
CA LEU A 29 18.60 36.22 -2.16
C LEU A 29 18.34 34.72 -1.96
N LYS A 30 17.26 34.17 -2.55
CA LYS A 30 16.90 32.74 -2.41
C LYS A 30 18.00 31.79 -2.87
N GLU A 31 18.74 32.13 -3.92
CA GLU A 31 19.87 31.31 -4.40
C GLU A 31 21.04 31.24 -3.41
N TYR A 32 21.12 32.20 -2.49
CA TYR A 32 22.14 32.25 -1.44
C TYR A 32 21.63 31.78 -0.08
N ALA A 33 20.42 31.20 -0.04
CA ALA A 33 19.87 30.59 1.17
C ALA A 33 20.73 29.40 1.60
N PHE A 34 21.17 29.41 2.86
CA PHE A 34 21.98 28.35 3.44
C PHE A 34 21.26 27.76 4.66
N GLY A 35 21.12 26.45 4.69
CA GLY A 35 20.45 25.72 5.74
C GLY A 35 20.53 24.23 5.48
N VAL A 36 19.93 23.44 6.36
CA VAL A 36 19.71 22.01 6.13
C VAL A 36 18.23 21.79 5.83
N ASP A 37 17.96 21.10 4.74
CA ASP A 37 16.65 20.50 4.52
C ASP A 37 16.68 19.10 5.11
N PHE A 38 15.75 18.80 6.00
CA PHE A 38 15.68 17.49 6.64
C PHE A 38 14.90 16.58 5.71
N MET A 39 15.61 16.00 4.73
CA MET A 39 15.10 14.85 4.00
C MET A 39 15.01 13.69 4.98
N ILE A 40 13.82 13.42 5.52
CA ILE A 40 13.54 12.29 6.41
C ILE A 40 13.18 11.07 5.54
N PRO A 41 14.12 10.17 5.18
CA PRO A 41 13.79 8.91 4.49
C PRO A 41 12.95 7.96 5.36
N VAL A 42 12.78 8.29 6.64
CA VAL A 42 12.01 7.51 7.61
C VAL A 42 10.55 7.37 7.21
N ASP A 43 9.95 8.36 6.54
CA ASP A 43 8.50 8.35 6.31
C ASP A 43 8.08 7.29 5.26
N GLU A 44 8.85 7.11 4.19
CA GLU A 44 8.55 6.09 3.17
C GLU A 44 8.86 4.66 3.65
N TYR A 45 9.98 4.46 4.36
CA TYR A 45 10.30 3.15 4.92
C TYR A 45 9.30 2.74 6.02
N GLN A 46 8.88 3.67 6.87
CA GLN A 46 7.85 3.40 7.89
C GLN A 46 6.48 3.10 7.27
N LYS A 47 6.10 3.78 6.18
CA LYS A 47 4.87 3.44 5.42
C LYS A 47 4.95 2.04 4.81
N SER A 48 6.10 1.66 4.26
CA SER A 48 6.35 0.31 3.74
C SER A 48 6.33 -0.76 4.84
N GLU A 49 6.91 -0.50 6.02
CA GLU A 49 6.85 -1.41 7.17
C GLU A 49 5.41 -1.59 7.67
N ARG A 50 4.64 -0.50 7.76
CA ARG A 50 3.21 -0.56 8.11
C ARG A 50 2.43 -1.36 7.08
N SER A 51 2.68 -1.15 5.79
CA SER A 51 2.07 -1.92 4.69
C SER A 51 2.31 -3.42 4.87
N ALA A 52 3.56 -3.82 5.16
CA ALA A 52 3.92 -5.22 5.39
C ALA A 52 3.21 -5.84 6.61
N LYS A 53 3.07 -5.09 7.72
CA LYS A 53 2.30 -5.54 8.90
C LYS A 53 0.84 -5.82 8.57
N TYR A 54 0.22 -4.99 7.74
CA TYR A 54 -1.14 -5.24 7.26
C TYR A 54 -1.21 -6.31 6.17
N GLY A 55 -0.07 -6.82 5.68
CA GLY A 55 -0.05 -7.76 4.57
C GLY A 55 -0.60 -9.14 4.89
N PHE A 56 -0.52 -9.58 6.14
CA PHE A 56 -1.17 -10.81 6.61
C PHE A 56 -2.68 -10.77 6.39
N LEU A 57 -3.30 -9.60 6.60
CA LEU A 57 -4.75 -9.40 6.39
C LEU A 57 -5.10 -9.56 4.91
N VAL A 58 -4.31 -8.98 4.00
CA VAL A 58 -4.51 -9.09 2.55
C VAL A 58 -4.40 -10.55 2.09
N ILE A 59 -3.39 -11.28 2.58
CA ILE A 59 -3.21 -12.71 2.27
C ILE A 59 -4.41 -13.53 2.77
N GLY A 60 -4.78 -13.37 4.03
CA GLY A 60 -5.90 -14.10 4.64
C GLY A 60 -7.23 -13.87 3.92
N LEU A 61 -7.59 -12.61 3.66
CA LEU A 61 -8.82 -12.28 2.94
C LEU A 61 -8.81 -12.74 1.49
N THR A 62 -7.67 -12.65 0.81
CA THR A 62 -7.56 -13.15 -0.57
C THR A 62 -7.80 -14.64 -0.62
N PHE A 63 -7.17 -15.42 0.27
CA PHE A 63 -7.41 -16.87 0.36
C PHE A 63 -8.85 -17.20 0.71
N LEU A 64 -9.47 -16.44 1.60
CA LEU A 64 -10.89 -16.58 1.92
C LEU A 64 -11.80 -16.34 0.70
N ILE A 65 -11.51 -15.32 -0.12
CA ILE A 65 -12.24 -15.06 -1.37
C ILE A 65 -12.10 -16.25 -2.33
N PHE A 66 -10.87 -16.74 -2.54
CA PHE A 66 -10.64 -17.91 -3.39
C PHE A 66 -11.36 -19.15 -2.85
N PHE A 67 -11.38 -19.36 -1.54
CA PHE A 67 -12.09 -20.46 -0.90
C PHE A 67 -13.61 -20.38 -1.08
N LEU A 68 -14.21 -19.19 -0.89
CA LEU A 68 -15.64 -18.98 -1.14
C LEU A 68 -15.98 -19.23 -2.61
N ILE A 69 -15.16 -18.73 -3.54
CA ILE A 69 -15.35 -18.95 -4.98
C ILE A 69 -15.20 -20.42 -5.35
N GLN A 70 -14.22 -21.12 -4.77
CA GLN A 70 -14.01 -22.55 -4.95
C GLN A 70 -15.28 -23.33 -4.58
N THR A 71 -15.83 -23.02 -3.40
CA THR A 71 -17.04 -23.67 -2.87
C THR A 71 -18.28 -23.34 -3.71
N LEU A 72 -18.45 -22.07 -4.10
CA LEU A 72 -19.57 -21.64 -4.95
C LEU A 72 -19.50 -22.18 -6.39
N SER A 73 -18.29 -22.30 -6.95
CA SER A 73 -18.08 -22.74 -8.33
C SER A 73 -18.00 -24.26 -8.48
N LYS A 74 -17.93 -25.00 -7.36
CA LYS A 74 -17.67 -26.46 -7.33
C LYS A 74 -16.44 -26.87 -8.16
N ILE A 75 -15.42 -26.01 -8.18
CA ILE A 75 -14.13 -26.27 -8.84
C ILE A 75 -13.14 -26.65 -7.76
N ASN A 76 -12.29 -27.64 -8.01
CA ASN A 76 -11.18 -27.97 -7.09
C ASN A 76 -9.93 -27.18 -7.50
N ILE A 77 -9.52 -26.25 -6.64
CA ILE A 77 -8.27 -25.49 -6.79
C ILE A 77 -7.16 -26.29 -6.11
N HIS A 78 -6.09 -26.60 -6.84
CA HIS A 78 -4.99 -27.40 -6.29
C HIS A 78 -4.22 -26.57 -5.24
N PRO A 79 -3.71 -27.18 -4.14
CA PRO A 79 -2.95 -26.45 -3.11
C PRO A 79 -1.77 -25.63 -3.65
N PHE A 80 -1.11 -26.14 -4.71
CA PHE A 80 -0.04 -25.43 -5.41
C PHE A 80 -0.49 -24.06 -5.96
N GLN A 81 -1.74 -23.92 -6.42
CA GLN A 81 -2.27 -22.66 -6.95
C GLN A 81 -2.47 -21.63 -5.84
N TYR A 82 -2.90 -22.05 -4.64
CA TYR A 82 -2.94 -21.18 -3.46
C TYR A 82 -1.54 -20.68 -3.08
N LEU A 83 -0.53 -21.57 -3.15
CA LEU A 83 0.86 -21.18 -2.91
C LEU A 83 1.33 -20.14 -3.93
N MET A 84 1.05 -20.32 -5.22
CA MET A 84 1.39 -19.33 -6.24
C MET A 84 0.71 -17.97 -6.01
N ILE A 85 -0.57 -17.97 -5.61
CA ILE A 85 -1.29 -16.73 -5.26
C ILE A 85 -0.64 -16.07 -4.04
N GLY A 86 -0.28 -16.85 -3.01
CA GLY A 86 0.43 -16.35 -1.84
C GLY A 86 1.76 -15.69 -2.21
N LEU A 87 2.56 -16.34 -3.06
CA LEU A 87 3.81 -15.77 -3.56
C LEU A 87 3.56 -14.47 -4.35
N ALA A 88 2.56 -14.43 -5.22
CA ALA A 88 2.19 -13.21 -5.94
C ALA A 88 1.82 -12.05 -4.98
N LEU A 89 1.11 -12.35 -3.88
CA LEU A 89 0.79 -11.35 -2.85
C LEU A 89 2.04 -10.89 -2.10
N THR A 90 3.01 -11.78 -1.82
CA THR A 90 4.27 -11.35 -1.21
C THR A 90 5.11 -10.45 -2.12
N MET A 91 5.03 -10.67 -3.44
CA MET A 91 5.72 -9.83 -4.43
C MET A 91 5.23 -8.38 -4.41
N PHE A 92 4.01 -8.11 -3.96
CA PHE A 92 3.57 -6.72 -3.79
C PHE A 92 4.49 -5.92 -2.87
N TYR A 93 4.89 -6.49 -1.72
CA TYR A 93 5.73 -5.79 -0.73
C TYR A 93 7.15 -5.61 -1.23
N THR A 94 7.70 -6.61 -1.93
CA THR A 94 9.05 -6.50 -2.51
C THR A 94 9.09 -5.43 -3.60
N LEU A 95 8.10 -5.40 -4.50
CA LEU A 95 7.98 -4.34 -5.51
C LEU A 95 7.73 -2.97 -4.89
N LEU A 96 6.86 -2.90 -3.87
CA LEU A 96 6.55 -1.63 -3.18
C LEU A 96 7.82 -1.01 -2.61
N ILE A 97 8.61 -1.80 -1.87
CA ILE A 97 9.86 -1.33 -1.26
C ILE A 97 10.85 -0.92 -2.35
N SER A 98 11.13 -1.79 -3.33
CA SER A 98 12.16 -1.51 -4.35
C SER A 98 11.83 -0.29 -5.21
N ILE A 99 10.54 -0.09 -5.55
CA ILE A 99 10.11 1.06 -6.34
C ILE A 99 10.05 2.32 -5.47
N SER A 100 9.68 2.20 -4.19
CA SER A 100 9.69 3.34 -3.26
C SER A 100 11.09 3.89 -3.00
N GLU A 101 12.14 3.06 -3.10
CA GLU A 101 13.52 3.55 -2.98
C GLU A 101 13.91 4.52 -4.11
N HIS A 102 13.29 4.38 -5.28
CA HIS A 102 13.61 5.16 -6.48
C HIS A 102 12.48 6.12 -6.88
N SER A 103 11.37 6.15 -6.15
CA SER A 103 10.16 6.91 -6.49
C SER A 103 9.27 7.17 -5.29
N ASN A 104 8.37 8.14 -5.41
CA ASN A 104 7.42 8.47 -4.34
C ASN A 104 6.52 7.29 -3.98
N PHE A 105 6.25 7.08 -2.69
CA PHE A 105 5.42 5.99 -2.15
C PHE A 105 4.11 5.75 -2.91
N LEU A 106 3.37 6.82 -3.27
CA LEU A 106 2.10 6.69 -4.00
C LEU A 106 2.28 6.02 -5.36
N LYS A 107 3.31 6.40 -6.12
CA LYS A 107 3.60 5.81 -7.43
C LYS A 107 4.02 4.35 -7.29
N ALA A 108 4.87 4.06 -6.31
CA ALA A 108 5.29 2.69 -5.99
C ALA A 108 4.08 1.81 -5.63
N TYR A 109 3.17 2.32 -4.80
CA TYR A 109 1.95 1.63 -4.39
C TYR A 109 1.03 1.30 -5.57
N LEU A 110 0.78 2.27 -6.45
CA LEU A 110 -0.06 2.05 -7.61
C LEU A 110 0.56 1.04 -8.59
N ILE A 111 1.85 1.17 -8.90
CA ILE A 111 2.54 0.29 -9.84
C ILE A 111 2.57 -1.15 -9.30
N ALA A 112 2.98 -1.32 -8.04
CA ALA A 112 3.04 -2.62 -7.41
C ALA A 112 1.63 -3.24 -7.27
N GLY A 113 0.66 -2.45 -6.82
CA GLY A 113 -0.73 -2.89 -6.63
C GLY A 113 -1.38 -3.32 -7.95
N ILE A 114 -1.30 -2.49 -8.99
CA ILE A 114 -1.85 -2.82 -10.32
C ILE A 114 -1.18 -4.07 -10.89
N SER A 115 0.15 -4.19 -10.74
CA SER A 115 0.88 -5.37 -11.25
C SER A 115 0.42 -6.66 -10.58
N VAL A 116 0.27 -6.66 -9.24
CA VAL A 116 -0.19 -7.85 -8.49
C VAL A 116 -1.66 -8.14 -8.75
N ILE A 117 -2.53 -7.12 -8.76
CA ILE A 117 -3.96 -7.30 -9.08
C ILE A 117 -4.14 -7.87 -10.48
N ALA A 118 -3.41 -7.35 -11.47
CA ALA A 118 -3.45 -7.84 -12.85
C ALA A 118 -2.95 -9.29 -12.93
N LEU A 119 -1.82 -9.60 -12.28
CA LEU A 119 -1.25 -10.95 -12.25
C LEU A 119 -2.22 -11.96 -11.66
N ILE A 120 -2.80 -11.67 -10.48
CA ILE A 120 -3.74 -12.57 -9.81
C ILE A 120 -5.05 -12.69 -10.60
N SER A 121 -5.57 -11.60 -11.17
CA SER A 121 -6.81 -11.62 -11.96
C SER A 121 -6.65 -12.42 -13.25
N LEU A 122 -5.52 -12.26 -13.95
CA LEU A 122 -5.20 -13.02 -15.16
C LEU A 122 -4.97 -14.50 -14.84
N TYR A 123 -4.25 -14.80 -13.75
CA TYR A 123 -4.05 -16.16 -13.29
C TYR A 123 -5.36 -16.83 -12.85
N SER A 124 -6.24 -16.07 -12.19
CA SER A 124 -7.57 -16.54 -11.81
C SER A 124 -8.42 -16.93 -13.04
N LYS A 125 -8.28 -16.21 -14.16
CA LYS A 125 -8.98 -16.55 -15.42
C LYS A 125 -8.56 -17.90 -15.98
N THR A 126 -7.34 -18.36 -15.76
CA THR A 126 -6.90 -19.68 -16.24
C THR A 126 -7.37 -20.80 -15.32
N ILE A 127 -7.53 -20.53 -14.01
CA ILE A 127 -8.04 -21.48 -13.03
C ILE A 127 -9.57 -21.62 -13.12
N LEU A 128 -10.27 -20.51 -13.27
CA LEU A 128 -11.73 -20.43 -13.20
C LEU A 128 -12.31 -20.39 -14.61
N LYS A 129 -13.17 -21.37 -14.93
CA LYS A 129 -13.82 -21.47 -16.26
C LYS A 129 -14.74 -20.29 -16.59
N ASN A 130 -15.22 -19.54 -15.60
CA ASN A 130 -16.18 -18.45 -15.75
C ASN A 130 -15.52 -17.09 -15.56
N ILE A 131 -15.63 -16.20 -16.56
CA ILE A 131 -15.02 -14.86 -16.54
C ILE A 131 -15.55 -13.93 -15.43
N LYS A 132 -16.74 -14.22 -14.88
CA LYS A 132 -17.35 -13.45 -13.79
C LYS A 132 -16.51 -13.48 -12.51
N PHE A 133 -15.86 -14.60 -12.21
CA PHE A 133 -15.09 -14.75 -10.97
C PHE A 133 -13.75 -14.02 -10.98
N PRO A 134 -12.93 -14.09 -12.05
CA PRO A 134 -11.71 -13.28 -12.17
C PRO A 134 -11.99 -11.77 -12.04
N ILE A 135 -13.09 -11.28 -12.62
CA ILE A 135 -13.50 -9.87 -12.48
C ILE A 135 -13.84 -9.56 -11.02
N PHE A 136 -14.59 -10.44 -10.36
CA PHE A 136 -14.93 -10.28 -8.95
C PHE A 136 -13.69 -10.29 -8.04
N ILE A 137 -12.71 -11.17 -8.33
CA ILE A 137 -11.43 -11.22 -7.62
C ILE A 137 -10.64 -9.92 -7.83
N GLY A 138 -10.54 -9.45 -9.07
CA GLY A 138 -9.88 -8.19 -9.39
C GLY A 138 -10.50 -7.01 -8.64
N LEU A 139 -11.83 -6.87 -8.67
CA LEU A 139 -12.55 -5.85 -7.92
C LEU A 139 -12.34 -5.95 -6.41
N SER A 140 -12.38 -7.16 -5.86
CA SER A 140 -12.18 -7.40 -4.43
C SER A 140 -10.76 -7.05 -3.99
N LEU A 141 -9.76 -7.41 -4.79
CA LEU A 141 -8.37 -7.04 -4.54
C LEU A 141 -8.16 -5.53 -4.68
N THR A 142 -8.72 -4.87 -5.70
CA THR A 142 -8.66 -3.41 -5.80
C THR A 142 -9.26 -2.75 -4.56
N ALA A 143 -10.44 -3.18 -4.11
CA ALA A 143 -11.07 -2.66 -2.90
C ALA A 143 -10.19 -2.86 -1.65
N LEU A 144 -9.56 -4.03 -1.50
CA LEU A 144 -8.66 -4.32 -0.39
C LEU A 144 -7.41 -3.44 -0.41
N TYR A 145 -6.76 -3.30 -1.57
CA TYR A 145 -5.58 -2.46 -1.68
C TYR A 145 -5.93 -0.97 -1.47
N THR A 146 -7.06 -0.50 -2.01
CA THR A 146 -7.54 0.85 -1.69
C THR A 146 -7.79 1.03 -0.19
N PHE A 147 -8.41 0.05 0.48
CA PHE A 147 -8.63 0.10 1.92
C PHE A 147 -7.31 0.16 2.71
N ILE A 148 -6.32 -0.66 2.34
CA ILE A 148 -4.99 -0.64 2.95
C ILE A 148 -4.30 0.71 2.72
N PHE A 149 -4.40 1.28 1.52
CA PHE A 149 -3.87 2.61 1.22
C PHE A 149 -4.46 3.68 2.14
N VAL A 150 -5.78 3.66 2.38
CA VAL A 150 -6.43 4.58 3.32
C VAL A 150 -5.92 4.37 4.75
N ILE A 151 -5.75 3.12 5.20
CA ILE A 151 -5.19 2.84 6.54
C ILE A 151 -3.78 3.39 6.69
N ILE A 152 -2.93 3.22 5.68
CA ILE A 152 -1.54 3.71 5.72
C ILE A 152 -1.51 5.24 5.79
N GLN A 153 -2.42 5.91 5.09
CA GLN A 153 -2.53 7.37 5.12
C GLN A 153 -3.03 7.91 6.47
N LEU A 154 -3.79 7.11 7.22
CA LEU A 154 -4.34 7.49 8.52
C LEU A 154 -3.37 7.17 9.65
N GLU A 155 -2.54 8.14 10.01
CA GLU A 155 -1.56 7.96 11.09
C GLU A 155 -2.21 7.62 12.44
N ASN A 156 -3.22 8.41 12.85
CA ASN A 156 -3.86 8.33 14.17
C ASN A 156 -5.16 7.51 14.19
N TYR A 157 -5.76 7.23 13.03
CA TYR A 157 -7.07 6.55 12.93
C TYR A 157 -6.99 5.14 12.32
N ALA A 158 -5.78 4.62 12.09
CA ALA A 158 -5.56 3.32 11.46
C ALA A 158 -6.31 2.17 12.16
N LEU A 159 -6.29 2.12 13.50
CA LEU A 159 -6.97 1.07 14.27
C LEU A 159 -8.49 1.16 14.17
N LEU A 160 -9.05 2.37 14.19
CA LEU A 160 -10.50 2.60 14.09
C LEU A 160 -11.01 2.19 12.71
N VAL A 161 -10.40 2.72 11.65
CA VAL A 161 -10.81 2.41 10.26
C VAL A 161 -10.53 0.95 9.93
N GLY A 162 -9.41 0.40 10.41
CA GLY A 162 -9.06 -1.01 10.28
C GLY A 162 -10.10 -1.95 10.90
N SER A 163 -10.50 -1.70 12.14
CA SER A 163 -11.48 -2.53 12.85
C SER A 163 -12.88 -2.44 12.25
N ILE A 164 -13.35 -1.24 11.89
CA ILE A 164 -14.64 -1.05 11.21
C ILE A 164 -14.65 -1.74 9.85
N GLY A 165 -13.59 -1.57 9.05
CA GLY A 165 -13.50 -2.21 7.74
C GLY A 165 -13.45 -3.73 7.85
N LEU A 166 -12.65 -4.28 8.76
CA LEU A 166 -12.59 -5.72 8.98
C LEU A 166 -13.93 -6.29 9.46
N PHE A 167 -14.64 -5.55 10.31
CA PHE A 167 -15.99 -5.91 10.76
C PHE A 167 -16.98 -5.99 9.58
N VAL A 168 -16.98 -4.98 8.70
CA VAL A 168 -17.83 -4.97 7.51
C VAL A 168 -17.50 -6.12 6.55
N ILE A 169 -16.20 -6.41 6.34
CA ILE A 169 -15.79 -7.52 5.49
C ILE A 169 -16.22 -8.85 6.09
N LEU A 170 -15.99 -9.07 7.39
CA LEU A 170 -16.41 -10.27 8.09
C LEU A 170 -17.93 -10.45 8.03
N ALA A 171 -18.70 -9.39 8.28
CA ALA A 171 -20.16 -9.41 8.15
C ALA A 171 -20.58 -9.82 6.74
N THR A 172 -19.98 -9.22 5.71
CA THR A 172 -20.25 -9.56 4.31
C THR A 172 -19.97 -11.04 4.03
N VAL A 173 -18.83 -11.56 4.48
CA VAL A 173 -18.48 -12.97 4.35
C VAL A 173 -19.50 -13.87 5.05
N MET A 174 -19.91 -13.54 6.28
CA MET A 174 -20.89 -14.32 7.02
C MET A 174 -22.24 -14.40 6.29
N PHE A 175 -22.71 -13.27 5.74
CA PHE A 175 -23.97 -13.24 4.99
C PHE A 175 -23.88 -13.98 3.65
N VAL A 176 -22.74 -13.90 2.95
CA VAL A 176 -22.51 -14.64 1.69
C VAL A 176 -22.38 -16.13 1.97
N SER A 177 -21.68 -16.52 3.03
CA SER A 177 -21.50 -17.91 3.46
C SER A 177 -22.82 -18.64 3.73
N LYS A 178 -23.86 -17.93 4.22
CA LYS A 178 -25.20 -18.51 4.41
C LYS A 178 -25.85 -19.01 3.11
N LYS A 179 -25.50 -18.42 1.96
CA LYS A 179 -26.03 -18.83 0.65
C LYS A 179 -25.30 -20.04 0.06
N ILE A 180 -24.24 -20.51 0.71
CA ILE A 180 -23.47 -21.67 0.30
C ILE A 180 -24.14 -22.91 0.88
N ASP A 181 -24.47 -23.89 0.03
CA ASP A 181 -24.99 -25.18 0.45
C ASP A 181 -23.82 -26.08 0.90
N TRP A 182 -23.57 -26.08 2.20
CA TRP A 182 -22.45 -26.80 2.83
C TRP A 182 -22.66 -28.32 2.87
N ASN A 183 -23.88 -28.81 2.65
CA ASN A 183 -24.25 -30.21 2.83
C ASN A 183 -24.27 -31.05 1.54
N ASN A 184 -23.99 -30.45 0.37
CA ASN A 184 -23.99 -31.15 -0.92
C ASN A 184 -22.60 -31.15 -1.57
N GLY A 185 -21.60 -31.62 -0.82
CA GLY A 185 -20.26 -31.97 -1.28
C GLY A 185 -20.16 -33.42 -1.73
#